data_AF-A0A804N6Y1-F1
#
_entry.id   AF-A0A804N6Y1-F1
#
_cell.length_a   1.000
_cell.length_b   1.000
_cell.length_c   1.000
_cell.angle_alpha   90.00
_cell.angle_beta   90.00
_cell.angle_gamma   90.00
#
_symmetry.space_group_name_H-M   'P 1'
#
loop_
_entity.id
_entity.type
_entity.pdbx_description
1 polymer ?
#
loop_
_entity_poly.entity_id
_entity_poly.type
_entity_poly.pdbx_seq_one_letter_code
_entity_poly.pdbx_strand_id
1 'polypeptide(L)'
;MPVLCTHHVQLRLWWRRLGRRSATFALALLAVALVLTLSRYAAGPAPSPPPSSSYGHRLPALVDITLVYGAIDKGAVCLDGTPPAYHFLPGFGDGSHNWLLHLEGGSWCRNFESCARRKKTNLGSSAHMDTRAEFVGILSDDQSQNPDFYNWNKVKIRYCDGASFSGNVQEEVKNDTGFFFRGQRIWEAVMAELLSKGLARAKQAFLTGCSAGGLSTYIHCDDFRALLPNTPTVKCLADGGFFLDVEDISGRRYMRGFYNDVARLQDVRKIFPHCSSDMEPGQCFFPQEVAKSITTPMFILNPAYDVWQVEHVLSPEGSDRENLWQNCRMDISRCSSKQLEVLQGFRKALLDAINEFKKRRDWGMFIDSCFIHCQSMKALAWHSPSAARVNNKTAAEAVGDWFFERREVKEIDCEYPCNPTCYNVVLDQPYKED
;
A
#
# COMPACT_ATOMS: atom_id res chain seq x y z
N MET A 1 86.45 21.86 34.61
CA MET A 1 85.83 20.55 34.92
C MET A 1 84.34 20.75 35.17
N PRO A 2 83.48 19.75 34.86
CA PRO A 2 82.43 19.92 33.86
C PRO A 2 81.00 19.80 34.40
N VAL A 3 80.03 20.39 33.70
CA VAL A 3 78.61 19.96 33.74
C VAL A 3 78.00 20.08 32.34
N LEU A 4 78.38 19.15 31.46
CA LEU A 4 77.72 18.91 30.17
C LEU A 4 77.12 17.51 30.22
N CYS A 5 75.99 17.34 30.90
CA CYS A 5 75.21 16.09 30.86
C CYS A 5 73.79 16.27 31.44
N THR A 6 72.94 17.06 30.79
CA THR A 6 71.48 17.09 31.08
C THR A 6 70.61 16.61 29.92
N HIS A 7 71.10 16.65 28.67
CA HIS A 7 70.33 16.21 27.50
C HIS A 7 70.15 14.69 27.39
N HIS A 8 71.08 13.87 27.89
CA HIS A 8 70.96 12.41 27.80
C HIS A 8 69.91 11.80 28.75
N VAL A 9 69.59 12.46 29.87
CA VAL A 9 68.60 11.96 30.85
C VAL A 9 67.17 12.16 30.33
N GLN A 10 66.88 13.29 29.68
CA GLN A 10 65.57 13.57 29.12
C GLN A 10 65.19 12.62 27.98
N LEU A 11 66.13 12.28 27.08
CA LEU A 11 65.88 11.30 26.02
C LEU A 11 65.59 9.89 26.55
N ARG A 12 66.32 9.42 27.59
CA ARG A 12 66.05 8.12 28.21
C ARG A 12 64.68 8.04 28.90
N LEU A 13 64.22 9.14 29.51
CA LEU A 13 62.88 9.22 30.11
C LEU A 13 61.78 9.20 29.04
N TRP A 14 62.00 9.85 27.89
CA TRP A 14 61.05 9.86 26.77
C TRP A 14 60.91 8.49 26.12
N TRP A 15 62.01 7.77 25.92
CA TRP A 15 62.00 6.41 25.38
C TRP A 15 61.35 5.41 26.35
N ARG A 16 61.55 5.57 27.68
CA ARG A 16 60.83 4.78 28.69
C ARG A 16 59.32 5.08 28.71
N ARG A 17 58.90 6.32 28.46
CA ARG A 17 57.47 6.69 28.35
C ARG A 17 56.83 6.15 27.06
N LEU A 18 57.52 6.17 25.93
CA LEU A 18 57.04 5.54 24.69
C LEU A 18 56.97 4.00 24.81
N GLY A 19 57.98 3.38 25.43
CA GLY A 19 58.00 1.93 25.70
C GLY A 19 56.88 1.48 26.62
N ARG A 20 56.55 2.27 27.65
CA ARG A 20 55.40 1.98 28.52
C ARG A 20 54.05 2.15 27.80
N ARG A 21 53.89 3.18 26.96
CA ARG A 21 52.65 3.37 26.19
C ARG A 21 52.42 2.26 25.16
N SER A 22 53.46 1.86 24.44
CA SER A 22 53.38 0.74 23.48
C SER A 22 53.07 -0.59 24.17
N ALA A 23 53.68 -0.87 25.32
CA ALA A 23 53.35 -2.06 26.12
C ALA A 23 51.89 -2.05 26.63
N THR A 24 51.37 -0.90 27.08
CA THR A 24 49.97 -0.79 27.52
C THR A 24 48.97 -1.00 26.38
N PHE A 25 49.26 -0.50 25.16
CA PHE A 25 48.40 -0.72 24.00
C PHE A 25 48.42 -2.19 23.55
N ALA A 26 49.58 -2.84 23.56
CA ALA A 26 49.68 -4.26 23.23
C ALA A 26 48.94 -5.16 24.24
N LEU A 27 49.04 -4.85 25.54
CA LEU A 27 48.31 -5.57 26.59
C LEU A 27 46.79 -5.37 26.49
N ALA A 28 46.32 -4.17 26.15
CA ALA A 28 44.90 -3.90 25.95
C ALA A 28 44.34 -4.67 24.74
N LEU A 29 45.08 -4.73 23.62
CA LEU A 29 44.67 -5.50 22.44
C LEU A 29 44.65 -7.00 22.72
N LEU A 30 45.64 -7.53 23.46
CA LEU A 30 45.65 -8.93 23.89
C LEU A 30 44.49 -9.25 24.84
N ALA A 31 44.14 -8.34 25.75
CA ALA A 31 42.99 -8.52 26.64
C ALA A 31 41.66 -8.54 25.86
N VAL A 32 41.47 -7.64 24.89
CA VAL A 32 40.29 -7.63 24.03
C VAL A 32 40.21 -8.90 23.18
N ALA A 33 41.33 -9.34 22.59
CA ALA A 33 41.38 -10.59 21.83
C ALA A 33 41.07 -11.79 22.72
N LEU A 34 41.61 -11.85 23.94
CA LEU A 34 41.34 -12.91 24.91
C LEU A 34 39.86 -12.93 25.31
N VAL A 35 39.26 -11.78 25.63
CA VAL A 35 37.84 -11.66 25.94
C VAL A 35 36.97 -12.11 24.77
N LEU A 36 37.30 -11.71 23.54
CA LEU A 36 36.57 -12.17 22.36
C LEU A 36 36.71 -13.67 22.12
N THR A 37 37.89 -14.26 22.35
CA THR A 37 38.06 -15.72 22.25
C THR A 37 37.33 -16.47 23.36
N LEU A 38 37.38 -16.00 24.61
CA LEU A 38 36.66 -16.60 25.73
C LEU A 38 35.14 -16.45 25.57
N SER A 39 34.63 -15.34 25.04
CA SER A 39 33.22 -15.20 24.69
C SER A 39 32.78 -16.16 23.59
N ARG A 40 33.66 -16.50 22.64
CA ARG A 40 33.37 -17.52 21.61
C ARG A 40 33.37 -18.94 22.15
N TYR A 41 34.19 -19.25 23.17
CA TYR A 41 34.20 -20.57 23.81
C TYR A 41 33.13 -20.72 24.91
N ALA A 42 32.71 -19.63 25.55
CA ALA A 42 31.61 -19.64 26.53
C ALA A 42 30.23 -19.65 25.86
N ALA A 43 30.13 -19.20 24.61
CA ALA A 43 28.97 -19.43 23.77
C ALA A 43 28.99 -20.90 23.30
N GLY A 44 28.55 -21.81 24.16
CA GLY A 44 28.13 -23.15 23.73
C GLY A 44 27.14 -23.02 22.55
N PRO A 45 27.05 -24.04 21.68
CA PRO A 45 26.23 -23.95 20.48
C PRO A 45 24.83 -23.47 20.86
N ALA A 46 24.45 -22.31 20.33
CA ALA A 46 23.10 -21.80 20.50
C ALA A 46 22.15 -22.92 20.02
N PRO A 47 21.10 -23.27 20.79
CA PRO A 47 20.12 -24.22 20.31
C PRO A 47 19.64 -23.72 18.95
N SER A 48 19.74 -24.58 17.93
CA SER A 48 19.18 -24.33 16.62
C SER A 48 17.73 -23.87 16.83
N PRO A 49 17.31 -22.73 16.25
CA PRO A 49 15.92 -22.33 16.31
C PRO A 49 15.08 -23.52 15.84
N PRO A 50 13.89 -23.75 16.46
CA PRO A 50 13.02 -24.81 16.00
C PRO A 50 12.83 -24.65 14.49
N PRO A 51 12.80 -25.74 13.71
CA PRO A 51 12.59 -25.64 12.27
C PRO A 51 11.39 -24.74 12.08
N SER A 52 11.60 -23.61 11.38
CA SER A 52 10.51 -22.79 10.88
C SER A 52 9.55 -23.77 10.26
N SER A 53 8.35 -23.91 10.84
CA SER A 53 7.31 -24.77 10.30
C SER A 53 7.25 -24.40 8.82
N SER A 54 7.77 -25.28 7.98
CA SER A 54 7.68 -25.17 6.54
C SER A 54 6.19 -25.38 6.29
N TYR A 55 5.39 -24.31 6.46
CA TYR A 55 4.09 -24.25 5.87
C TYR A 55 4.33 -24.64 4.42
N GLY A 56 3.72 -25.75 3.99
CA GLY A 56 3.86 -26.30 2.66
C GLY A 56 3.15 -25.41 1.66
N HIS A 57 3.58 -24.15 1.55
CA HIS A 57 3.01 -23.17 0.66
C HIS A 57 3.26 -23.65 -0.76
N ARG A 58 2.17 -23.79 -1.50
CA ARG A 58 2.24 -23.88 -2.94
C ARG A 58 2.87 -22.58 -3.44
N LEU A 59 3.80 -22.67 -4.38
CA LEU A 59 4.36 -21.48 -5.01
C LEU A 59 3.21 -20.63 -5.59
N PRO A 60 3.25 -19.29 -5.48
CA PRO A 60 2.22 -18.43 -6.03
C PRO A 60 1.98 -18.73 -7.51
N ALA A 61 0.71 -18.69 -7.92
CA ALA A 61 0.38 -18.79 -9.33
C ALA A 61 0.93 -17.56 -10.08
N LEU A 62 1.75 -17.81 -11.11
CA LEU A 62 2.18 -16.78 -12.05
C LEU A 62 1.16 -16.70 -13.19
N VAL A 63 0.45 -15.58 -13.28
CA VAL A 63 -0.67 -15.40 -14.22
C VAL A 63 -0.24 -14.47 -15.34
N ASP A 64 -0.36 -14.93 -16.59
CA ASP A 64 0.02 -14.16 -17.76
C ASP A 64 -0.88 -12.92 -17.95
N ILE A 65 -0.28 -11.86 -18.48
CA ILE A 65 -0.96 -10.61 -18.82
C ILE A 65 -1.85 -10.80 -20.06
N THR A 66 -3.01 -10.16 -20.05
CA THR A 66 -3.89 -9.99 -21.21
C THR A 66 -3.98 -8.51 -21.54
N LEU A 67 -3.63 -8.16 -22.78
CA LEU A 67 -3.76 -6.81 -23.32
C LEU A 67 -5.10 -6.67 -24.04
N VAL A 68 -5.85 -5.62 -23.73
CA VAL A 68 -7.16 -5.35 -24.32
C VAL A 68 -7.00 -4.51 -25.60
N TYR A 69 -6.48 -5.11 -26.67
CA TYR A 69 -6.23 -4.37 -27.92
C TYR A 69 -7.49 -3.70 -28.48
N GLY A 70 -8.66 -4.35 -28.38
CA GLY A 70 -9.94 -3.78 -28.82
C GLY A 70 -10.42 -2.56 -28.01
N ALA A 71 -9.72 -2.17 -26.94
CA ALA A 71 -9.98 -0.95 -26.19
C ALA A 71 -9.41 0.30 -26.89
N ILE A 72 -8.34 0.14 -27.70
CA ILE A 72 -7.66 1.26 -28.39
C ILE A 72 -8.64 2.00 -29.29
N ASP A 73 -9.41 1.28 -30.10
CA ASP A 73 -10.40 1.85 -31.03
C ASP A 73 -11.55 2.57 -30.30
N LYS A 74 -11.72 2.31 -29.00
CA LYS A 74 -12.69 2.98 -28.12
C LYS A 74 -12.07 4.17 -27.36
N GLY A 75 -10.81 4.50 -27.65
CA GLY A 75 -10.03 5.52 -26.95
C GLY A 75 -9.72 5.19 -25.50
N ALA A 76 -9.80 3.91 -25.11
CA ALA A 76 -9.44 3.40 -23.79
C ALA A 76 -7.99 2.91 -23.84
N VAL A 77 -7.07 3.80 -23.46
CA VAL A 77 -5.62 3.60 -23.56
C VAL A 77 -4.91 4.16 -22.33
N CYS A 78 -3.75 3.59 -21.99
CA CYS A 78 -2.87 4.08 -20.93
C CYS A 78 -2.33 5.47 -21.25
N LEU A 79 -1.64 6.10 -20.28
CA LEU A 79 -1.07 7.47 -20.42
C LEU A 79 -0.24 7.67 -21.70
N ASP A 80 0.37 6.62 -22.23
CA ASP A 80 1.20 6.63 -23.45
C ASP A 80 0.50 6.19 -24.74
N GLY A 81 -0.76 5.77 -24.68
CA GLY A 81 -1.51 5.28 -25.83
C GLY A 81 -1.49 3.75 -26.00
N THR A 82 -0.78 3.01 -25.16
CA THR A 82 -0.80 1.53 -25.16
C THR A 82 -2.13 1.00 -24.62
N PRO A 83 -2.53 -0.25 -24.97
CA PRO A 83 -3.79 -0.81 -24.49
C PRO A 83 -3.75 -1.07 -22.98
N PRO A 84 -4.89 -1.02 -22.28
CA PRO A 84 -4.97 -1.45 -20.90
C PRO A 84 -4.78 -2.97 -20.79
N ALA A 85 -4.51 -3.41 -19.56
CA ALA A 85 -4.18 -4.80 -19.30
C ALA A 85 -4.79 -5.33 -18.01
N TYR A 86 -4.97 -6.64 -17.96
CA TYR A 86 -5.32 -7.35 -16.73
C TYR A 86 -4.71 -8.76 -16.74
N HIS A 87 -4.69 -9.41 -15.58
CA HIS A 87 -4.33 -10.81 -15.42
C HIS A 87 -5.57 -11.57 -14.97
N PHE A 88 -5.78 -12.79 -15.48
CA PHE A 88 -6.97 -13.58 -15.16
C PHE A 88 -6.62 -15.04 -14.85
N LEU A 89 -7.02 -15.48 -13.66
CA LEU A 89 -6.92 -16.85 -13.21
C LEU A 89 -8.35 -17.44 -13.13
N PRO A 90 -8.69 -18.44 -13.96
CA PRO A 90 -10.00 -19.09 -13.91
C PRO A 90 -10.28 -19.75 -12.56
N GLY A 91 -11.51 -19.60 -12.08
CA GLY A 91 -11.99 -20.30 -10.89
C GLY A 91 -12.24 -21.78 -11.15
N PHE A 92 -12.42 -22.55 -10.08
CA PHE A 92 -12.63 -24.00 -10.14
C PHE A 92 -13.61 -24.46 -9.05
N GLY A 93 -14.10 -25.71 -9.18
CA GLY A 93 -15.03 -26.29 -8.21
C GLY A 93 -16.32 -25.48 -8.07
N ASP A 94 -16.80 -25.32 -6.85
CA ASP A 94 -17.99 -24.51 -6.53
C ASP A 94 -17.76 -22.99 -6.65
N GLY A 95 -16.50 -22.54 -6.65
CA GLY A 95 -16.11 -21.14 -6.86
C GLY A 95 -16.06 -20.69 -8.32
N SER A 96 -16.23 -21.60 -9.30
CA SER A 96 -16.08 -21.30 -10.74
C SER A 96 -17.08 -20.29 -11.30
N HIS A 97 -18.14 -19.96 -10.57
CA HIS A 97 -19.15 -18.95 -10.92
C HIS A 97 -19.07 -17.69 -10.05
N ASN A 98 -18.08 -17.59 -9.16
CA ASN A 98 -17.85 -16.42 -8.33
C ASN A 98 -16.63 -15.66 -8.88
N TRP A 99 -16.62 -14.34 -8.71
CA TRP A 99 -15.63 -13.45 -9.31
C TRP A 99 -15.06 -12.48 -8.27
N LEU A 100 -13.74 -12.36 -8.26
CA LEU A 100 -13.00 -11.39 -7.48
C LEU A 100 -12.09 -10.59 -8.40
N LEU A 101 -12.33 -9.29 -8.48
CA LEU A 101 -11.53 -8.34 -9.26
C LEU A 101 -10.68 -7.53 -8.28
N HIS A 102 -9.44 -7.26 -8.64
CA HIS A 102 -8.52 -6.43 -7.86
C HIS A 102 -7.94 -5.31 -8.72
N LEU A 103 -8.20 -4.07 -8.32
CA LEU A 103 -7.68 -2.87 -8.95
C LEU A 103 -6.29 -2.57 -8.37
N GLU A 104 -5.28 -2.61 -9.24
CA GLU A 104 -3.92 -2.26 -8.86
C GLU A 104 -3.81 -0.78 -8.44
N GLY A 105 -3.00 -0.52 -7.42
CA GLY A 105 -2.65 0.83 -6.99
C GLY A 105 -1.32 1.30 -7.56
N GLY A 106 -0.99 2.56 -7.32
CA GLY A 106 0.32 3.11 -7.66
C GLY A 106 0.37 4.63 -7.67
N SER A 107 -0.20 5.32 -6.68
CA SER A 107 -0.23 6.80 -6.64
C SER A 107 -0.89 7.44 -7.89
N TRP A 108 -0.54 8.70 -8.18
CA TRP A 108 -1.13 9.51 -9.25
C TRP A 108 -0.09 10.45 -9.86
N CYS A 109 -0.36 10.96 -11.06
CA CYS A 109 0.42 12.06 -11.63
C CYS A 109 -0.41 13.34 -11.72
N ARG A 110 0.16 14.44 -11.21
CA ARG A 110 -0.56 15.71 -10.97
C ARG A 110 -0.25 16.82 -11.96
N ASN A 111 0.78 16.64 -12.79
CA ASN A 111 1.20 17.59 -13.82
C ASN A 111 1.92 16.86 -14.97
N PHE A 112 2.16 17.54 -16.08
CA PHE A 112 2.80 16.93 -17.25
C PHE A 112 4.19 16.35 -16.96
N GLU A 113 4.94 16.92 -16.02
CA GLU A 113 6.29 16.44 -15.68
C GLU A 113 6.23 15.08 -14.97
N SER A 114 5.42 14.96 -13.92
CA SER A 114 5.17 13.69 -13.22
C SER A 114 4.54 12.66 -14.15
N CYS A 115 3.57 13.04 -14.99
CA CYS A 115 2.98 12.13 -15.96
C CYS A 115 3.99 11.68 -17.03
N ALA A 116 4.92 12.54 -17.45
CA ALA A 116 5.99 12.18 -18.40
C ALA A 116 6.93 11.12 -17.83
N ARG A 117 7.27 11.21 -16.53
CA ARG A 117 8.04 10.16 -15.83
C ARG A 117 7.25 8.86 -15.78
N ARG A 118 5.98 8.94 -15.40
CA ARG A 118 5.09 7.80 -15.24
C ARG A 118 4.82 7.03 -16.53
N LYS A 119 4.72 7.70 -17.68
CA LYS A 119 4.61 7.05 -19.00
C LYS A 119 5.74 6.08 -19.31
N LYS A 120 6.91 6.24 -18.67
CA LYS A 120 8.10 5.40 -18.87
C LYS A 120 8.17 4.23 -17.87
N THR A 121 7.08 3.94 -17.17
CA THR A 121 6.98 2.85 -16.19
C THR A 121 5.73 2.01 -16.45
N ASN A 122 5.61 0.89 -15.74
CA ASN A 122 4.43 0.01 -15.75
C ASN A 122 3.13 0.72 -15.31
N LEU A 123 3.24 1.88 -14.65
CA LEU A 123 2.12 2.67 -14.13
C LEU A 123 1.56 3.71 -15.11
N GLY A 124 2.14 3.81 -16.30
CA GLY A 124 1.67 4.68 -17.38
C GLY A 124 1.68 4.02 -18.77
N SER A 125 2.17 2.79 -18.88
CA SER A 125 2.29 2.07 -20.14
C SER A 125 2.24 0.56 -19.93
N SER A 126 1.44 -0.14 -20.74
CA SER A 126 1.47 -1.60 -20.76
C SER A 126 2.71 -2.18 -21.43
N ALA A 127 3.46 -1.39 -22.19
CA ALA A 127 4.75 -1.81 -22.74
C ALA A 127 5.84 -2.01 -21.66
N HIS A 128 5.63 -1.46 -20.46
CA HIS A 128 6.53 -1.58 -19.33
C HIS A 128 6.01 -2.52 -18.23
N MET A 129 4.85 -3.17 -18.45
CA MET A 129 4.28 -4.09 -17.47
C MET A 129 4.96 -5.46 -17.54
N ASP A 130 5.20 -6.07 -16.37
CA ASP A 130 5.59 -7.47 -16.30
C ASP A 130 4.55 -8.35 -16.99
N THR A 131 5.04 -9.29 -17.81
CA THR A 131 4.18 -10.20 -18.58
C THR A 131 3.46 -11.23 -17.71
N ARG A 132 3.91 -11.41 -16.46
CA ARG A 132 3.28 -12.28 -15.46
C ARG A 132 3.17 -11.54 -14.14
N ALA A 133 2.07 -11.79 -13.42
CA ALA A 133 1.88 -11.31 -12.07
C ALA A 133 1.72 -12.50 -11.10
N GLU A 134 2.34 -12.40 -9.93
CA GLU A 134 2.10 -13.33 -8.83
C GLU A 134 0.74 -13.07 -8.21
N PHE A 135 -0.07 -14.12 -8.10
CA PHE A 135 -1.35 -14.09 -7.43
C PHE A 135 -1.17 -14.58 -5.99
N VAL A 136 -1.18 -13.62 -5.06
CA VAL A 136 -0.90 -13.81 -3.63
C VAL A 136 -2.00 -13.15 -2.79
N GLY A 137 -1.99 -13.42 -1.47
CA GLY A 137 -2.98 -12.86 -0.55
C GLY A 137 -4.40 -13.21 -0.99
N ILE A 138 -5.27 -12.20 -1.14
CA ILE A 138 -6.66 -12.34 -1.56
C ILE A 138 -6.81 -12.92 -2.99
N LEU A 139 -5.76 -12.88 -3.81
CA LEU A 139 -5.73 -13.51 -5.15
C LEU A 139 -5.11 -14.92 -5.15
N SER A 140 -4.56 -15.39 -4.03
CA SER A 140 -3.94 -16.72 -3.95
C SER A 140 -4.95 -17.82 -4.29
N ASP A 141 -4.52 -18.86 -5.01
CA ASP A 141 -5.26 -20.11 -5.24
C ASP A 141 -4.93 -21.20 -4.21
N ASP A 142 -4.07 -20.88 -3.24
CA ASP A 142 -3.83 -21.70 -2.06
C ASP A 142 -4.89 -21.40 -0.99
N GLN A 143 -5.72 -22.39 -0.70
CA GLN A 143 -6.78 -22.31 0.33
C GLN A 143 -6.21 -21.97 1.72
N SER A 144 -4.97 -22.34 2.04
CA SER A 144 -4.34 -21.99 3.31
C SER A 144 -3.96 -20.51 3.43
N GLN A 145 -3.89 -19.80 2.30
CA GLN A 145 -3.60 -18.36 2.23
C GLN A 145 -4.85 -17.53 1.90
N ASN A 146 -5.87 -18.15 1.31
CA ASN A 146 -7.08 -17.47 0.87
C ASN A 146 -8.32 -18.35 1.04
N PRO A 147 -8.68 -18.72 2.28
CA PRO A 147 -9.63 -19.81 2.56
C PRO A 147 -10.99 -19.65 1.91
N ASP A 148 -11.41 -18.39 1.75
CA ASP A 148 -12.76 -18.01 1.34
C ASP A 148 -12.90 -17.73 -0.16
N PHE A 149 -11.82 -17.34 -0.84
CA PHE A 149 -11.84 -16.91 -2.24
C PHE A 149 -10.86 -17.67 -3.16
N TYR A 150 -10.13 -18.68 -2.64
CA TYR A 150 -9.06 -19.36 -3.37
C TYR A 150 -9.48 -19.94 -4.72
N ASN A 151 -10.72 -20.44 -4.82
CA ASN A 151 -11.25 -21.12 -6.00
C ASN A 151 -12.14 -20.24 -6.89
N TRP A 152 -12.19 -18.93 -6.64
CA TRP A 152 -12.96 -17.98 -7.45
C TRP A 152 -12.23 -17.64 -8.76
N ASN A 153 -12.97 -17.12 -9.73
CA ASN A 153 -12.37 -16.39 -10.86
C ASN A 153 -11.69 -15.14 -10.31
N LYS A 154 -10.39 -14.99 -10.58
CA LYS A 154 -9.59 -13.92 -10.00
C LYS A 154 -8.97 -13.07 -11.08
N VAL A 155 -9.16 -11.76 -10.99
CA VAL A 155 -8.68 -10.79 -11.95
C VAL A 155 -7.84 -9.74 -11.24
N LYS A 156 -6.63 -9.44 -11.74
CA LYS A 156 -5.87 -8.25 -11.35
C LYS A 156 -5.85 -7.28 -12.52
N ILE A 157 -6.51 -6.13 -12.39
CA ILE A 157 -6.57 -5.09 -13.41
C ILE A 157 -5.37 -4.17 -13.22
N ARG A 158 -4.58 -3.97 -14.28
CA ARG A 158 -3.35 -3.19 -14.25
C ARG A 158 -3.65 -1.70 -14.36
N TYR A 159 -2.99 -0.93 -13.51
CA TYR A 159 -3.19 0.51 -13.40
C TYR A 159 -2.25 1.26 -14.35
N CYS A 160 -2.78 2.17 -15.17
CA CYS A 160 -1.96 2.90 -16.13
C CYS A 160 -2.48 4.29 -16.55
N ASP A 161 -3.54 4.81 -15.91
CA ASP A 161 -4.15 6.10 -16.27
C ASP A 161 -3.69 7.26 -15.38
N GLY A 162 -3.27 6.99 -14.14
CA GLY A 162 -2.76 8.00 -13.22
C GLY A 162 -3.82 8.79 -12.44
N ALA A 163 -5.10 8.41 -12.48
CA ALA A 163 -6.20 9.03 -11.73
C ALA A 163 -7.19 7.99 -11.16
N SER A 164 -6.73 6.84 -10.64
CA SER A 164 -7.65 5.81 -10.08
C SER A 164 -8.79 5.41 -11.03
N PHE A 165 -8.47 5.19 -12.31
CA PHE A 165 -9.44 4.89 -13.36
C PHE A 165 -10.60 5.91 -13.47
N SER A 166 -10.37 7.18 -13.17
CA SER A 166 -11.44 8.20 -13.11
C SER A 166 -11.29 9.37 -14.10
N GLY A 167 -10.11 9.54 -14.69
CA GLY A 167 -9.87 10.59 -15.69
C GLY A 167 -10.59 10.31 -17.02
N ASN A 168 -11.12 11.35 -17.68
CA ASN A 168 -11.82 11.21 -18.97
C ASN A 168 -11.76 12.47 -19.85
N VAL A 169 -10.55 13.00 -20.06
CA VAL A 169 -10.34 14.24 -20.85
C VAL A 169 -10.70 13.99 -22.32
N GLN A 170 -11.76 14.61 -22.86
CA GLN A 170 -12.29 14.29 -24.20
C GLN A 170 -11.28 14.42 -25.35
N GLU A 171 -10.73 15.62 -25.55
CA GLU A 171 -9.71 15.87 -26.58
C GLU A 171 -8.32 15.47 -26.07
N GLU A 172 -7.45 15.00 -26.98
CA GLU A 172 -6.02 14.93 -26.65
C GLU A 172 -5.55 16.33 -26.24
N VAL A 173 -4.73 16.42 -25.18
CA VAL A 173 -4.16 17.71 -24.79
C VAL A 173 -3.34 18.21 -25.97
N LYS A 174 -3.83 19.26 -26.66
CA LYS A 174 -3.32 19.84 -27.93
C LYS A 174 -1.86 20.31 -27.91
N ASN A 175 -1.10 20.07 -26.85
CA ASN A 175 0.26 20.57 -26.67
C ASN A 175 1.34 19.61 -27.19
N ASP A 176 1.07 18.78 -28.20
CA ASP A 176 2.04 17.81 -28.76
C ASP A 176 2.63 16.81 -27.75
N THR A 177 2.07 16.72 -26.53
CA THR A 177 2.64 15.92 -25.44
C THR A 177 2.28 14.43 -25.54
N GLY A 178 1.24 14.09 -26.31
CA GLY A 178 0.78 12.71 -26.51
C GLY A 178 0.29 12.02 -25.23
N PHE A 179 -0.24 12.78 -24.26
CA PHE A 179 -0.84 12.20 -23.03
C PHE A 179 -2.29 11.80 -23.25
N PHE A 180 -2.65 10.64 -22.70
CA PHE A 180 -4.02 10.13 -22.70
C PHE A 180 -4.53 9.93 -21.28
N PHE A 181 -5.45 10.80 -20.84
CA PHE A 181 -6.10 10.69 -19.52
C PHE A 181 -7.46 9.99 -19.67
N ARG A 182 -7.43 8.66 -19.72
CA ARG A 182 -8.55 7.81 -20.17
C ARG A 182 -8.98 6.75 -19.13
N GLY A 183 -8.71 6.99 -17.85
CA GLY A 183 -9.00 6.06 -16.75
C GLY A 183 -10.42 5.48 -16.77
N GLN A 184 -11.43 6.34 -16.93
CA GLN A 184 -12.83 5.90 -17.00
C GLN A 184 -13.07 4.94 -18.17
N ARG A 185 -12.50 5.25 -19.34
CA ARG A 185 -12.66 4.43 -20.54
C ARG A 185 -11.92 3.09 -20.42
N ILE A 186 -10.76 3.09 -19.75
CA ILE A 186 -10.05 1.86 -19.42
C ILE A 186 -10.92 0.96 -18.54
N TRP A 187 -11.50 1.52 -17.47
CA TRP A 187 -12.45 0.79 -16.61
C TRP A 187 -13.59 0.17 -17.42
N GLU A 188 -14.29 0.98 -18.21
CA GLU A 188 -15.42 0.53 -19.04
C GLU A 188 -15.02 -0.57 -20.04
N ALA A 189 -13.87 -0.42 -20.71
CA ALA A 189 -13.39 -1.40 -21.68
C ALA A 189 -13.02 -2.74 -21.04
N VAL A 190 -12.31 -2.71 -19.90
CA VAL A 190 -11.96 -3.93 -19.16
C VAL A 190 -13.21 -4.59 -18.59
N MET A 191 -14.16 -3.83 -18.04
CA MET A 191 -15.43 -4.40 -17.55
C MET A 191 -16.21 -5.07 -18.68
N ALA A 192 -16.33 -4.43 -19.84
CA ALA A 192 -17.01 -5.02 -21.00
C ALA A 192 -16.36 -6.35 -21.44
N GLU A 193 -15.03 -6.43 -21.42
CA GLU A 193 -14.33 -7.67 -21.72
C GLU A 193 -14.61 -8.76 -20.68
N LEU A 194 -14.50 -8.45 -19.39
CA LEU A 194 -14.73 -9.43 -18.31
C LEU A 194 -16.18 -9.92 -18.29
N LEU A 195 -17.15 -9.04 -18.54
CA LEU A 195 -18.57 -9.40 -18.71
C LEU A 195 -18.73 -10.46 -19.81
N SER A 196 -18.07 -10.28 -20.95
CA SER A 196 -18.10 -11.26 -22.05
C SER A 196 -17.46 -12.62 -21.70
N LYS A 197 -16.49 -12.63 -20.78
CA LYS A 197 -15.80 -13.84 -20.31
C LYS A 197 -16.55 -14.62 -19.24
N GLY A 198 -17.68 -14.10 -18.76
CA GLY A 198 -18.57 -14.81 -17.84
C GLY A 198 -18.92 -14.07 -16.56
N LEU A 199 -18.29 -12.92 -16.29
CA LEU A 199 -18.61 -12.08 -15.13
C LEU A 199 -20.10 -11.70 -15.12
N ALA A 200 -20.73 -11.49 -16.28
CA ALA A 200 -22.16 -11.19 -16.39
C ALA A 200 -23.10 -12.27 -15.82
N ARG A 201 -22.59 -13.50 -15.62
CA ARG A 201 -23.32 -14.65 -15.04
C ARG A 201 -22.80 -15.02 -13.65
N ALA A 202 -22.08 -14.10 -12.98
CA ALA A 202 -21.53 -14.35 -11.66
C ALA A 202 -22.66 -14.64 -10.64
N LYS A 203 -22.47 -15.65 -9.79
CA LYS A 203 -23.30 -15.89 -8.61
C LYS A 203 -22.96 -14.92 -7.48
N GLN A 204 -21.67 -14.62 -7.33
CA GLN A 204 -21.15 -13.63 -6.39
C GLN A 204 -20.02 -12.86 -7.07
N ALA A 205 -19.94 -11.56 -6.81
CA ALA A 205 -18.90 -10.69 -7.36
C ALA A 205 -18.32 -9.78 -6.27
N PHE A 206 -17.00 -9.66 -6.25
CA PHE A 206 -16.27 -8.89 -5.27
C PHE A 206 -15.28 -7.95 -5.96
N LEU A 207 -15.53 -6.64 -5.91
CA LEU A 207 -14.60 -5.65 -6.41
C LEU A 207 -13.66 -5.22 -5.29
N THR A 208 -12.37 -5.45 -5.48
CA THR A 208 -11.35 -5.11 -4.50
C THR A 208 -10.31 -4.21 -5.14
N GLY A 209 -9.50 -3.53 -4.34
CA GLY A 209 -8.38 -2.76 -4.86
C GLY A 209 -7.54 -2.21 -3.73
N CYS A 210 -6.29 -1.90 -4.03
CA CYS A 210 -5.38 -1.31 -3.05
C CYS A 210 -4.89 0.09 -3.42
N SER A 211 -4.71 0.99 -2.44
CA SER A 211 -4.08 2.29 -2.62
C SER A 211 -4.89 3.14 -3.60
N ALA A 212 -4.29 3.66 -4.67
CA ALA A 212 -5.02 4.29 -5.78
C ALA A 212 -6.10 3.37 -6.39
N GLY A 213 -5.89 2.04 -6.39
CA GLY A 213 -6.90 1.06 -6.76
C GLY A 213 -7.98 0.86 -5.70
N GLY A 214 -7.66 1.07 -4.42
CA GLY A 214 -8.64 1.10 -3.32
C GLY A 214 -9.52 2.35 -3.40
N LEU A 215 -8.94 3.50 -3.73
CA LEU A 215 -9.69 4.70 -4.10
C LEU A 215 -10.59 4.44 -5.31
N SER A 216 -10.04 3.79 -6.34
CA SER A 216 -10.82 3.37 -7.50
C SER A 216 -11.99 2.45 -7.13
N THR A 217 -11.84 1.59 -6.12
CA THR A 217 -12.95 0.76 -5.62
C THR A 217 -14.08 1.62 -5.04
N TYR A 218 -13.78 2.67 -4.26
CA TYR A 218 -14.81 3.60 -3.78
C TYR A 218 -15.53 4.27 -4.96
N ILE A 219 -14.77 4.71 -5.97
CA ILE A 219 -15.31 5.42 -7.14
C ILE A 219 -16.26 4.52 -7.95
N HIS A 220 -15.87 3.27 -8.18
CA HIS A 220 -16.52 2.39 -9.16
C HIS A 220 -17.43 1.31 -8.55
N CYS A 221 -17.60 1.27 -7.23
CA CYS A 221 -18.35 0.18 -6.59
C CYS A 221 -19.82 0.09 -7.05
N ASP A 222 -20.53 1.22 -7.08
CA ASP A 222 -21.94 1.24 -7.50
C ASP A 222 -22.09 0.98 -9.01
N ASP A 223 -21.15 1.47 -9.84
CA ASP A 223 -21.10 1.16 -11.27
C ASP A 223 -20.86 -0.34 -11.50
N PHE A 224 -19.96 -0.95 -10.73
CA PHE A 224 -19.73 -2.39 -10.77
C PHE A 224 -20.98 -3.19 -10.37
N ARG A 225 -21.70 -2.76 -9.33
CA ARG A 225 -23.01 -3.34 -8.96
C ARG A 225 -24.03 -3.22 -10.07
N ALA A 226 -24.07 -2.08 -10.76
CA ALA A 226 -25.02 -1.80 -11.84
C ALA A 226 -24.77 -2.68 -13.09
N LEU A 227 -23.52 -3.04 -13.37
CA LEU A 227 -23.15 -3.97 -14.45
C LEU A 227 -23.60 -5.42 -14.20
N LEU A 228 -24.02 -5.74 -12.97
CA LEU A 228 -24.35 -7.10 -12.53
C LEU A 228 -25.78 -7.21 -11.98
N PRO A 229 -26.81 -6.85 -12.77
CA PRO A 229 -28.20 -6.79 -12.27
C PRO A 229 -28.73 -8.14 -11.77
N ASN A 230 -28.24 -9.25 -12.36
CA ASN A 230 -28.68 -10.61 -12.04
C ASN A 230 -27.81 -11.32 -11.00
N THR A 231 -26.75 -10.69 -10.49
CA THR A 231 -25.86 -11.27 -9.48
C THR A 231 -26.40 -10.92 -8.08
N PRO A 232 -26.81 -11.92 -7.27
CA PRO A 232 -27.41 -11.65 -5.95
C PRO A 232 -26.48 -10.94 -4.97
N THR A 233 -25.19 -11.31 -4.96
CA THR A 233 -24.21 -10.75 -4.03
C THR A 233 -23.14 -10.01 -4.80
N VAL A 234 -23.15 -8.68 -4.71
CA VAL A 234 -22.07 -7.81 -5.18
C VAL A 234 -21.63 -6.95 -4.01
N LYS A 235 -20.35 -7.03 -3.65
CA LYS A 235 -19.75 -6.26 -2.55
C LYS A 235 -18.40 -5.71 -3.00
N CYS A 236 -17.86 -4.76 -2.24
CA CYS A 236 -16.61 -4.10 -2.56
C CYS A 236 -15.67 -3.99 -1.36
N LEU A 237 -14.35 -4.01 -1.57
CA LEU A 237 -13.33 -3.84 -0.53
C LEU A 237 -12.26 -2.86 -0.99
N ALA A 238 -12.03 -1.81 -0.21
CA ALA A 238 -10.94 -0.89 -0.42
C ALA A 238 -9.86 -1.12 0.65
N ASP A 239 -8.66 -1.49 0.19
CA ASP A 239 -7.48 -1.74 1.02
C ASP A 239 -6.51 -0.55 0.95
N GLY A 240 -6.15 0.06 2.08
CA GLY A 240 -5.24 1.22 2.11
C GLY A 240 -5.66 2.36 1.17
N GLY A 241 -6.97 2.45 0.88
CA GLY A 241 -7.54 3.37 -0.11
C GLY A 241 -8.28 4.55 0.52
N PHE A 242 -8.34 4.63 1.86
CA PHE A 242 -9.02 5.73 2.57
C PHE A 242 -8.03 6.85 2.92
N PHE A 243 -7.69 7.65 1.90
CA PHE A 243 -6.79 8.79 2.03
C PHE A 243 -7.45 9.97 2.76
N LEU A 244 -6.75 10.55 3.73
CA LEU A 244 -7.29 11.63 4.56
C LEU A 244 -7.02 13.03 3.98
N ASP A 245 -8.04 13.89 4.06
CA ASP A 245 -7.88 15.33 3.87
C ASP A 245 -7.60 15.99 5.23
N VAL A 246 -6.33 16.04 5.60
CA VAL A 246 -5.84 16.63 6.86
C VAL A 246 -4.72 17.63 6.60
N GLU A 247 -4.39 18.40 7.64
CA GLU A 247 -3.17 19.21 7.65
C GLU A 247 -1.96 18.32 7.90
N ASP A 248 -0.89 18.59 7.17
CA ASP A 248 0.43 18.01 7.42
C ASP A 248 1.10 18.66 8.64
N ILE A 249 2.29 18.18 8.99
CA ILE A 249 3.09 18.70 10.11
C ILE A 249 3.48 20.19 9.99
N SER A 250 3.32 20.81 8.81
CA SER A 250 3.53 22.24 8.58
C SER A 250 2.25 23.08 8.69
N GLY A 251 1.11 22.45 8.98
CA GLY A 251 -0.20 23.09 9.05
C GLY A 251 -0.84 23.32 7.67
N ARG A 252 -0.39 22.62 6.63
CA ARG A 252 -0.89 22.78 5.25
C ARG A 252 -1.65 21.55 4.79
N ARG A 253 -2.67 21.74 3.98
CA ARG A 253 -3.40 20.63 3.33
C ARG A 253 -2.73 20.23 2.02
N TYR A 254 -1.51 19.71 2.11
CA TYR A 254 -0.71 19.33 0.94
C TYR A 254 -1.47 18.37 0.02
N MET A 255 -2.02 17.29 0.59
CA MET A 255 -2.75 16.27 -0.18
C MET A 255 -3.98 16.84 -0.89
N ARG A 256 -4.66 17.84 -0.32
CA ARG A 256 -5.80 18.50 -0.96
C ARG A 256 -5.36 19.27 -2.21
N GLY A 257 -4.22 19.97 -2.14
CA GLY A 257 -3.62 20.60 -3.32
C GLY A 257 -3.23 19.58 -4.38
N PHE A 258 -2.57 18.49 -3.96
CA PHE A 258 -2.17 17.40 -4.85
C PHE A 258 -3.37 16.78 -5.59
N TYR A 259 -4.44 16.41 -4.89
CA TYR A 259 -5.65 15.90 -5.54
C TYR A 259 -6.36 16.92 -6.42
N ASN A 260 -6.28 18.22 -6.10
CA ASN A 260 -6.85 19.24 -6.97
C ASN A 260 -6.10 19.32 -8.30
N ASP A 261 -4.77 19.22 -8.26
CA ASP A 261 -3.93 19.17 -9.46
C ASP A 261 -4.26 17.93 -10.32
N VAL A 262 -4.34 16.74 -9.71
CA VAL A 262 -4.74 15.49 -10.40
C VAL A 262 -6.13 15.63 -11.04
N ALA A 263 -7.12 16.07 -10.25
CA ALA A 263 -8.51 16.14 -10.70
C ALA A 263 -8.72 17.16 -11.83
N ARG A 264 -7.99 18.28 -11.79
CA ARG A 264 -8.03 19.31 -12.85
C ARG A 264 -7.32 18.87 -14.12
N LEU A 265 -6.13 18.29 -13.99
CA LEU A 265 -5.36 17.81 -15.14
C LEU A 265 -6.12 16.73 -15.93
N GLN A 266 -6.81 15.84 -15.22
CA GLN A 266 -7.39 14.62 -15.79
C GLN A 266 -8.93 14.67 -15.92
N ASP A 267 -9.55 15.83 -15.67
CA ASP A 267 -11.00 16.06 -15.81
C ASP A 267 -11.86 15.05 -14.99
N VAL A 268 -11.42 14.78 -13.76
CA VAL A 268 -12.02 13.76 -12.89
C VAL A 268 -13.39 14.19 -12.36
N ARG A 269 -13.64 15.51 -12.20
CA ARG A 269 -14.85 16.07 -11.56
C ARG A 269 -16.15 15.47 -12.06
N LYS A 270 -16.22 15.12 -13.36
CA LYS A 270 -17.41 14.65 -14.06
C LYS A 270 -17.96 13.32 -13.54
N ILE A 271 -17.11 12.48 -12.95
CA ILE A 271 -17.54 11.19 -12.38
C ILE A 271 -18.25 11.37 -11.02
N PHE A 272 -18.18 12.56 -10.42
CA PHE A 272 -18.76 12.86 -9.10
C PHE A 272 -19.95 13.84 -9.21
N PRO A 273 -21.10 13.45 -9.79
CA PRO A 273 -22.23 14.35 -10.00
C PRO A 273 -22.86 14.85 -8.69
N HIS A 274 -22.68 14.12 -7.59
CA HIS A 274 -23.22 14.46 -6.27
C HIS A 274 -22.39 15.49 -5.49
N CYS A 275 -21.15 15.74 -5.90
CA CYS A 275 -20.31 16.68 -5.18
C CYS A 275 -20.76 18.12 -5.43
N SER A 276 -20.68 18.98 -4.42
CA SER A 276 -21.16 20.37 -4.49
C SER A 276 -20.43 21.20 -5.54
N SER A 277 -21.12 22.13 -6.21
CA SER A 277 -20.49 23.09 -7.13
C SER A 277 -19.47 24.00 -6.44
N ASP A 278 -19.61 24.21 -5.13
CA ASP A 278 -18.72 25.06 -4.33
C ASP A 278 -17.44 24.33 -3.87
N MET A 279 -17.35 23.02 -4.12
CA MET A 279 -16.17 22.23 -3.80
C MET A 279 -15.19 22.23 -4.97
N GLU A 280 -13.90 22.36 -4.64
CA GLU A 280 -12.81 22.16 -5.58
C GLU A 280 -12.81 20.71 -6.11
N PRO A 281 -12.44 20.45 -7.38
CA PRO A 281 -12.42 19.10 -7.95
C PRO A 281 -11.66 18.07 -7.12
N GLY A 282 -10.53 18.44 -6.54
CA GLY A 282 -9.74 17.55 -5.69
C GLY A 282 -10.44 17.13 -4.39
N GLN A 283 -11.35 17.95 -3.85
CA GLN A 283 -12.08 17.61 -2.64
C GLN A 283 -13.04 16.43 -2.88
N CYS A 284 -13.70 16.40 -4.03
CA CYS A 284 -14.59 15.31 -4.44
C CYS A 284 -13.83 13.99 -4.69
N PHE A 285 -12.52 14.06 -4.92
CA PHE A 285 -11.67 12.89 -5.16
C PHE A 285 -11.24 12.20 -3.87
N PHE A 286 -11.44 12.82 -2.70
CA PHE A 286 -11.17 12.16 -1.42
C PHE A 286 -12.23 11.07 -1.15
N PRO A 287 -11.81 9.88 -0.68
CA PRO A 287 -12.70 8.76 -0.42
C PRO A 287 -13.75 9.07 0.65
N GLN A 288 -13.47 9.99 1.59
CA GLN A 288 -14.48 10.45 2.55
C GLN A 288 -15.70 11.11 1.86
N GLU A 289 -15.50 11.81 0.75
CA GLU A 289 -16.59 12.42 -0.01
C GLU A 289 -17.24 11.40 -0.95
N VAL A 290 -16.43 10.60 -1.67
CA VAL A 290 -16.93 9.55 -2.58
C VAL A 290 -17.79 8.52 -1.83
N ALA A 291 -17.37 8.09 -0.64
CA ALA A 291 -18.04 7.06 0.15
C ALA A 291 -19.45 7.47 0.63
N LYS A 292 -19.77 8.76 0.71
CA LYS A 292 -21.09 9.24 1.17
C LYS A 292 -22.24 8.76 0.29
N SER A 293 -22.02 8.72 -1.03
CA SER A 293 -23.05 8.33 -2.02
C SER A 293 -23.12 6.83 -2.31
N ILE A 294 -22.14 6.03 -1.87
CA ILE A 294 -22.12 4.60 -2.16
C ILE A 294 -23.26 3.89 -1.44
N THR A 295 -24.00 3.09 -2.19
CA THR A 295 -25.13 2.26 -1.72
C THR A 295 -24.80 0.78 -1.67
N THR A 296 -23.83 0.32 -2.45
CA THR A 296 -23.35 -1.07 -2.44
C THR A 296 -22.55 -1.36 -1.16
N PRO A 297 -22.65 -2.56 -0.57
CA PRO A 297 -21.89 -2.92 0.63
C PRO A 297 -20.37 -2.80 0.42
N MET A 298 -19.72 -2.03 1.28
CA MET A 298 -18.28 -1.76 1.24
C MET A 298 -17.56 -2.31 2.48
N PHE A 299 -16.34 -2.79 2.30
CA PHE A 299 -15.40 -3.11 3.38
C PHE A 299 -14.21 -2.14 3.36
N ILE A 300 -13.95 -1.51 4.49
CA ILE A 300 -12.78 -0.64 4.68
C ILE A 300 -11.67 -1.45 5.36
N LEU A 301 -10.66 -1.86 4.60
CA LEU A 301 -9.43 -2.44 5.14
C LEU A 301 -8.37 -1.33 5.14
N ASN A 302 -8.03 -0.75 6.28
CA ASN A 302 -7.10 0.37 6.29
C ASN A 302 -6.29 0.41 7.59
N PRO A 303 -4.96 0.39 7.53
CA PRO A 303 -4.14 0.63 8.71
C PRO A 303 -4.41 2.02 9.28
N ALA A 304 -4.47 2.15 10.60
CA ALA A 304 -4.64 3.43 11.28
C ALA A 304 -3.42 4.36 11.09
N TYR A 305 -2.25 3.76 10.84
CA TYR A 305 -0.97 4.44 10.60
C TYR A 305 -0.42 4.00 9.25
N ASP A 306 -1.24 4.13 8.20
CA ASP A 306 -0.82 3.76 6.85
C ASP A 306 0.51 4.44 6.48
N VAL A 307 1.56 3.64 6.26
CA VAL A 307 2.92 4.15 6.07
C VAL A 307 3.03 5.11 4.88
N TRP A 308 2.28 4.85 3.81
CA TRP A 308 2.29 5.72 2.64
C TRP A 308 1.66 7.07 2.97
N GLN A 309 0.55 7.07 3.72
CA GLN A 309 -0.09 8.32 4.15
C GLN A 309 0.73 9.08 5.18
N VAL A 310 1.43 8.39 6.09
CA VAL A 310 2.35 9.04 7.02
C VAL A 310 3.44 9.77 6.24
N GLU A 311 3.97 9.15 5.19
CA GLU A 311 5.00 9.73 4.34
C GLU A 311 4.50 10.87 3.44
N HIS A 312 3.34 10.72 2.79
CA HIS A 312 2.90 11.61 1.71
C HIS A 312 1.76 12.57 2.08
N VAL A 313 1.00 12.27 3.14
CA VAL A 313 -0.12 13.09 3.62
C VAL A 313 0.27 13.85 4.88
N LEU A 314 0.74 13.13 5.90
CA LEU A 314 1.02 13.71 7.22
C LEU A 314 2.36 14.43 7.26
N SER A 315 3.42 13.82 6.71
CA SER A 315 4.79 14.35 6.79
C SER A 315 5.54 14.31 5.45
N PRO A 316 4.98 14.90 4.36
CA PRO A 316 5.67 15.00 3.08
C PRO A 316 7.03 15.70 3.24
N GLU A 317 8.02 15.32 2.42
CA GLU A 317 9.40 15.80 2.56
C GLU A 317 9.50 17.34 2.56
N GLY A 318 8.71 18.01 1.72
CA GLY A 318 8.67 19.48 1.67
C GLY A 318 8.19 20.17 2.96
N SER A 319 7.49 19.45 3.83
CA SER A 319 6.96 19.93 5.11
C SER A 319 7.91 19.62 6.29
N ASP A 320 8.90 18.75 6.11
CA ASP A 320 9.88 18.32 7.12
C ASP A 320 11.28 18.92 6.87
N ARG A 321 11.39 20.26 6.82
CA ARG A 321 12.63 20.96 6.43
C ARG A 321 13.86 20.63 7.30
N GLU A 322 13.63 20.26 8.55
CA GLU A 322 14.68 19.91 9.52
C GLU A 322 14.96 18.39 9.55
N ASN A 323 14.30 17.60 8.69
CA ASN A 323 14.41 16.13 8.60
C ASN A 323 14.11 15.41 9.94
N LEU A 324 13.24 15.98 10.76
CA LEU A 324 12.88 15.41 12.07
C LEU A 324 12.04 14.14 11.89
N TRP A 325 11.23 14.07 10.83
CA TRP A 325 10.33 12.96 10.53
C TRP A 325 10.94 11.86 9.67
N GLN A 326 12.11 12.09 9.07
CA GLN A 326 12.74 11.12 8.16
C GLN A 326 12.83 9.71 8.78
N ASN A 327 13.40 9.54 9.96
CA ASN A 327 13.52 8.21 10.58
C ASN A 327 12.16 7.60 10.96
N CYS A 328 11.22 8.43 11.42
CA CYS A 328 9.88 8.01 11.84
C CYS A 328 9.03 7.51 10.65
N ARG A 329 9.14 8.16 9.48
CA ARG A 329 8.47 7.73 8.23
C ARG A 329 8.97 6.38 7.73
N MET A 330 10.25 6.10 7.92
CA MET A 330 10.87 4.86 7.45
C MET A 330 10.64 3.68 8.41
N ASP A 331 10.52 3.97 9.70
CA ASP A 331 10.31 2.98 10.75
C ASP A 331 9.59 3.64 11.93
N ILE A 332 8.33 3.25 12.15
CA ILE A 332 7.47 3.80 13.22
C ILE A 332 8.08 3.60 14.62
N SER A 333 8.94 2.61 14.82
CA SER A 333 9.64 2.38 16.09
C SER A 333 10.68 3.45 16.41
N ARG A 334 11.10 4.24 15.39
CA ARG A 334 12.05 5.34 15.51
C ARG A 334 11.36 6.70 15.70
N CYS A 335 10.04 6.73 15.80
CA CYS A 335 9.30 7.94 16.14
C CYS A 335 9.53 8.33 17.61
N SER A 336 9.82 9.61 17.85
CA SER A 336 9.81 10.18 19.19
C SER A 336 8.41 10.18 19.80
N SER A 337 8.31 10.32 21.13
CA SER A 337 7.01 10.44 21.82
C SER A 337 6.13 11.55 21.24
N LYS A 338 6.72 12.68 20.80
CA LYS A 338 5.96 13.78 20.20
C LYS A 338 5.43 13.44 18.80
N GLN A 339 6.20 12.71 18.01
CA GLN A 339 5.76 12.23 16.69
C GLN A 339 4.66 11.18 16.83
N LEU A 340 4.79 10.27 17.81
CA LEU A 340 3.74 9.32 18.14
C LEU A 340 2.44 10.02 18.55
N GLU A 341 2.49 11.09 19.34
CA GLU A 341 1.29 11.88 19.68
C GLU A 341 0.61 12.46 18.43
N VAL A 342 1.38 12.96 17.46
CA VAL A 342 0.84 13.44 16.17
C VAL A 342 0.23 12.29 15.36
N LEU A 343 0.87 11.10 15.35
CA LEU A 343 0.32 9.89 14.74
C LEU A 343 -0.98 9.44 15.41
N GLN A 344 -1.14 9.62 16.73
CA GLN A 344 -2.43 9.37 17.41
C GLN A 344 -3.51 10.35 16.93
N GLY A 345 -3.16 11.62 16.73
CA GLY A 345 -4.03 12.60 16.09
C GLY A 345 -4.45 12.17 14.67
N PHE A 346 -3.52 11.63 13.89
CA PHE A 346 -3.79 11.10 12.54
C PHE A 346 -4.74 9.90 12.56
N ARG A 347 -4.52 8.93 13.46
CA ARG A 347 -5.46 7.82 13.70
C ARG A 347 -6.84 8.34 14.06
N LYS A 348 -6.93 9.32 14.97
CA LYS A 348 -8.22 9.89 15.36
C LYS A 348 -8.95 10.51 14.17
N ALA A 349 -8.23 11.23 13.29
CA ALA A 349 -8.82 11.81 12.08
C ALA A 349 -9.41 10.73 11.14
N LEU A 350 -8.72 9.59 10.97
CA LEU A 350 -9.27 8.44 10.23
C LEU A 350 -10.56 7.94 10.88
N LEU A 351 -10.54 7.68 12.19
CA LEU A 351 -11.68 7.14 12.91
C LEU A 351 -12.89 8.07 12.86
N ASP A 352 -12.67 9.38 12.99
CA ASP A 352 -13.72 10.40 12.84
C ASP A 352 -14.30 10.39 11.42
N ALA A 353 -13.45 10.32 10.39
CA ALA A 353 -13.87 10.32 8.99
C ALA A 353 -14.68 9.07 8.59
N ILE A 354 -14.36 7.89 9.13
CA ILE A 354 -15.08 6.64 8.83
C ILE A 354 -16.27 6.36 9.77
N ASN A 355 -16.46 7.17 10.82
CA ASN A 355 -17.47 6.93 11.86
C ASN A 355 -18.91 6.89 11.31
N GLU A 356 -19.21 7.69 10.28
CA GLU A 356 -20.51 7.65 9.62
C GLU A 356 -20.76 6.29 8.95
N PHE A 357 -19.76 5.76 8.23
CA PHE A 357 -19.84 4.47 7.55
C PHE A 357 -19.83 3.30 8.54
N LYS A 358 -19.16 3.45 9.69
CA LYS A 358 -19.19 2.47 10.79
C LYS A 358 -20.63 2.16 11.22
N LYS A 359 -21.53 3.14 11.20
CA LYS A 359 -22.94 2.98 11.61
C LYS A 359 -23.80 2.25 10.57
N ARG A 360 -23.34 2.10 9.32
CA ARG A 360 -24.06 1.38 8.27
C ARG A 360 -23.87 -0.13 8.47
N ARG A 361 -24.96 -0.88 8.65
CA ARG A 361 -24.93 -2.31 9.02
C ARG A 361 -24.26 -3.22 7.97
N ASP A 362 -24.44 -2.89 6.71
CA ASP A 362 -23.93 -3.60 5.54
C ASP A 362 -22.45 -3.31 5.25
N TRP A 363 -21.89 -2.25 5.83
CA TRP A 363 -20.47 -1.93 5.68
C TRP A 363 -19.62 -2.73 6.66
N GLY A 364 -18.46 -3.20 6.23
CA GLY A 364 -17.47 -3.85 7.10
C GLY A 364 -16.24 -2.96 7.29
N MET A 365 -15.48 -3.19 8.35
CA MET A 365 -14.16 -2.57 8.50
C MET A 365 -13.19 -3.41 9.32
N PHE A 366 -11.92 -3.29 8.95
CA PHE A 366 -10.76 -3.79 9.68
C PHE A 366 -9.70 -2.70 9.68
N ILE A 367 -9.56 -2.03 10.82
CA ILE A 367 -8.64 -0.92 11.04
C ILE A 367 -7.59 -1.37 12.05
N ASP A 368 -6.49 -1.94 11.58
CA ASP A 368 -5.38 -2.37 12.43
C ASP A 368 -4.45 -1.22 12.83
N SER A 369 -3.64 -1.45 13.86
CA SER A 369 -2.65 -0.49 14.36
C SER A 369 -1.27 -0.63 13.74
N CYS A 370 -1.15 -1.38 12.64
CA CYS A 370 0.13 -1.71 12.03
C CYS A 370 0.61 -0.58 11.11
N PHE A 371 1.94 -0.44 11.00
CA PHE A 371 2.57 0.50 10.08
C PHE A 371 2.82 -0.18 8.74
N ILE A 372 1.80 -0.21 7.89
CA ILE A 372 1.80 -0.93 6.61
C ILE A 372 0.91 -0.21 5.59
N HIS A 373 1.07 -0.53 4.31
CA HIS A 373 0.21 -0.10 3.20
C HIS A 373 -0.06 -1.33 2.33
N CYS A 374 -1.28 -1.47 1.78
CA CYS A 374 -1.73 -2.63 1.00
C CYS A 374 -1.55 -4.00 1.66
N GLN A 375 -2.55 -4.44 2.42
CA GLN A 375 -2.48 -5.69 3.19
C GLN A 375 -3.02 -6.91 2.43
N SER A 376 -4.08 -6.73 1.65
CA SER A 376 -4.83 -7.80 0.97
C SER A 376 -3.99 -8.58 -0.03
N MET A 377 -2.99 -7.95 -0.65
CA MET A 377 -2.09 -8.55 -1.63
C MET A 377 -0.72 -8.95 -1.04
N LYS A 378 -0.54 -8.89 0.28
CA LYS A 378 0.69 -9.33 0.95
C LYS A 378 0.46 -10.66 1.62
N ALA A 379 1.14 -11.71 1.17
CA ALA A 379 1.02 -13.06 1.77
C ALA A 379 1.22 -13.05 3.29
N LEU A 380 2.20 -12.28 3.78
CA LEU A 380 2.48 -12.15 5.21
C LEU A 380 1.38 -11.41 6.00
N ALA A 381 0.67 -10.45 5.39
CA ALA A 381 -0.32 -9.62 6.09
C ALA A 381 -1.76 -10.12 5.95
N TRP A 382 -2.08 -10.88 4.90
CA TRP A 382 -3.44 -11.30 4.60
C TRP A 382 -3.92 -12.45 5.50
N HIS A 383 -3.31 -13.63 5.37
CA HIS A 383 -3.70 -14.84 6.11
C HIS A 383 -2.51 -15.75 6.37
N SER A 384 -1.56 -15.26 7.17
CA SER A 384 -0.38 -16.03 7.59
C SER A 384 -0.30 -16.14 9.11
N PRO A 385 0.55 -17.02 9.66
CA PRO A 385 0.84 -17.03 11.10
C PRO A 385 1.31 -15.67 11.62
N SER A 386 2.09 -14.94 10.82
CA SER A 386 2.60 -13.59 11.13
C SER A 386 1.65 -12.46 10.76
N ALA A 387 0.46 -12.75 10.22
CA ALA A 387 -0.52 -11.71 9.91
C ALA A 387 -1.04 -11.07 11.20
N ALA A 388 -1.27 -9.76 11.14
CA ALA A 388 -1.84 -9.00 12.23
C ALA A 388 -3.23 -9.53 12.60
N ARG A 389 -3.56 -9.49 13.88
CA ARG A 389 -4.84 -9.93 14.42
C ARG A 389 -5.48 -8.81 15.24
N VAL A 390 -6.73 -8.53 14.93
CA VAL A 390 -7.62 -7.68 15.76
C VAL A 390 -8.71 -8.60 16.30
N ASN A 391 -8.90 -8.62 17.61
CA ASN A 391 -9.82 -9.57 18.27
C ASN A 391 -9.59 -11.03 17.85
N ASN A 392 -8.31 -11.43 17.76
CA ASN A 392 -7.85 -12.77 17.36
C ASN A 392 -8.24 -13.19 15.92
N LYS A 393 -8.56 -12.23 15.04
CA LYS A 393 -8.90 -12.47 13.64
C LYS A 393 -7.95 -11.74 12.70
N THR A 394 -7.48 -12.45 11.69
CA THR A 394 -6.74 -11.86 10.57
C THR A 394 -7.67 -11.03 9.68
N ALA A 395 -7.10 -10.13 8.87
CA ALA A 395 -7.87 -9.37 7.89
C ALA A 395 -8.65 -10.30 6.93
N ALA A 396 -8.04 -11.42 6.50
CA ALA A 396 -8.71 -12.39 5.64
C ALA A 396 -9.95 -13.02 6.27
N GLU A 397 -9.86 -13.44 7.55
CA GLU A 397 -11.01 -14.00 8.26
C GLU A 397 -12.10 -12.95 8.48
N ALA A 398 -11.73 -11.71 8.83
CA ALA A 398 -12.68 -10.63 9.02
C ALA A 398 -13.42 -10.27 7.71
N VAL A 399 -12.70 -10.24 6.59
CA VAL A 399 -13.30 -10.00 5.27
C VAL A 399 -14.22 -11.15 4.86
N GLY A 400 -13.81 -12.40 5.10
CA GLY A 400 -14.64 -13.58 4.85
C GLY A 400 -15.92 -13.60 5.69
N ASP A 401 -15.78 -13.32 6.99
CA ASP A 401 -16.90 -13.22 7.94
C ASP A 401 -17.92 -12.17 7.48
N TRP A 402 -17.46 -11.01 7.01
CA TRP A 402 -18.33 -9.96 6.49
C TRP A 402 -18.94 -10.32 5.13
N PHE A 403 -18.12 -10.80 4.19
CA PHE A 403 -18.56 -11.06 2.83
C PHE A 403 -19.65 -12.13 2.81
N PHE A 404 -19.45 -13.22 3.56
CA PHE A 404 -20.41 -14.33 3.68
C PHE A 404 -21.43 -14.15 4.81
N GLU A 405 -21.49 -12.97 5.42
CA GLU A 405 -22.49 -12.61 6.43
C GLU A 405 -22.51 -13.56 7.65
N ARG A 406 -21.34 -14.10 8.00
CA ARG A 406 -21.16 -14.94 9.19
C ARG A 406 -21.33 -14.13 10.47
N ARG A 407 -20.97 -12.84 10.43
CA ARG A 407 -21.21 -11.85 11.51
C ARG A 407 -21.03 -10.42 11.01
N GLU A 408 -21.43 -9.45 11.83
CA GLU A 408 -21.02 -8.06 11.66
C GLU A 408 -19.53 -7.89 11.99
N VAL A 409 -18.82 -7.09 11.19
CA VAL A 409 -17.37 -6.90 11.29
C VAL A 409 -17.05 -5.40 11.33
N LYS A 410 -16.70 -4.93 12.53
CA LYS A 410 -16.34 -3.53 12.83
C LYS A 410 -15.04 -3.48 13.63
N GLU A 411 -14.02 -4.15 13.13
CA GLU A 411 -12.75 -4.31 13.85
C GLU A 411 -11.96 -3.00 13.80
N ILE A 412 -11.74 -2.41 14.97
CA ILE A 412 -10.87 -1.24 15.14
C ILE A 412 -9.91 -1.59 16.26
N ASP A 413 -8.64 -1.59 15.93
CA ASP A 413 -7.56 -1.95 16.83
C ASP A 413 -7.23 -0.82 17.82
N CYS A 414 -6.45 -1.16 18.85
CA CYS A 414 -5.94 -0.21 19.83
C CYS A 414 -4.86 0.71 19.24
N GLU A 415 -4.30 1.61 20.06
CA GLU A 415 -3.27 2.55 19.60
C GLU A 415 -1.89 1.90 19.54
N TYR A 416 -1.10 2.15 18.49
CA TYR A 416 0.27 1.65 18.39
C TYR A 416 1.08 2.10 19.62
N PRO A 417 1.94 1.22 20.21
CA PRO A 417 2.34 -0.12 19.78
C PRO A 417 1.59 -1.26 20.48
N CYS A 418 0.29 -1.14 20.73
CA CYS A 418 -0.44 -2.10 21.56
C CYS A 418 -0.55 -3.52 20.97
N ASN A 419 -0.53 -3.67 19.63
CA ASN A 419 -0.79 -4.94 18.96
C ASN A 419 0.54 -5.65 18.63
N PRO A 420 0.95 -6.67 19.40
CA PRO A 420 2.22 -7.35 19.20
C PRO A 420 2.24 -8.25 17.95
N THR A 421 1.09 -8.46 17.30
CA THR A 421 0.99 -9.26 16.08
C THR A 421 1.26 -8.44 14.82
N CYS A 422 1.40 -7.12 14.94
CA CYS A 422 1.61 -6.25 13.79
C CYS A 422 2.92 -6.54 13.07
N TYR A 423 2.82 -6.74 11.76
CA TYR A 423 3.94 -6.61 10.86
C TYR A 423 4.09 -5.14 10.46
N ASN A 424 5.04 -4.44 11.09
CA ASN A 424 5.39 -3.06 10.75
C ASN A 424 6.47 -3.05 9.68
N VAL A 425 6.23 -2.36 8.57
CA VAL A 425 7.21 -2.21 7.50
C VAL A 425 8.33 -1.30 7.97
N VAL A 426 9.57 -1.72 7.69
CA VAL A 426 10.75 -0.86 7.72
C VAL A 426 11.11 -0.59 6.26
N LEU A 427 11.07 0.67 5.86
CA LEU A 427 11.40 1.07 4.49
C LEU A 427 12.91 1.26 4.35
N ASP A 428 13.50 0.71 3.29
CA ASP A 428 14.90 1.00 2.91
C ASP A 428 15.03 2.34 2.17
N GLN A 429 13.97 2.72 1.44
CA GLN A 429 13.86 3.98 0.70
C GLN A 429 12.43 4.51 0.75
N PRO A 430 12.23 5.85 0.68
CA PRO A 430 10.91 6.47 0.61
C PRO A 430 10.07 5.91 -0.54
N TYR A 431 8.74 5.87 -0.40
CA TYR A 431 7.87 5.60 -1.54
C TYR A 431 8.06 6.70 -2.60
N LYS A 432 8.11 6.32 -3.88
CA LYS A 432 8.10 7.32 -4.95
C LYS A 432 6.69 7.92 -5.05
N GLU A 433 6.60 9.26 -4.98
CA GLU A 433 5.33 9.98 -5.14
C GLU A 433 4.74 9.81 -6.56
N ASP A 434 5.58 9.52 -7.56
CA ASP A 434 5.29 9.52 -9.01
C ASP A 434 4.86 8.17 -9.62
#